data_AF-A0A163MCB4-F1
#
_entry.id   AF-A0A163MCB4-F1
#
_cell.length_a   1.000
_cell.length_b   1.000
_cell.length_c   1.000
_cell.angle_alpha   90.00
_cell.angle_beta   90.00
_cell.angle_gamma   90.00
#
_symmetry.space_group_name_H-M   'P 1'
#
loop_
_entity.id
_entity.type
_entity.pdbx_description
1 polymer ?
#
loop_
_entity_poly.entity_id
_entity_poly.type
_entity_poly.pdbx_seq_one_letter_code
_entity_poly.pdbx_strand_id
1 'polypeptide(L)'
;MTQIASTISFNTSVGVTDALNLLASIVITMLVCYVSLCRGLRYLRRDQQHSQTPYKTREDFRKMTAEDAWQIANYVQSLEFPWITKKALSFALFKTYGIPSISKLLCETQQLGKVEYAGRRYADTSILIAEFLGYSPTSERANSAIARMNYLHSRYQKANKISNEDMLYTLSLFVMEVERWIKLYEWRVLTPMEICAFGTLWKAIGDAIDIDYSSLRHGPETFKDGLEFFEDIKEWAEKYESKYMVPDKYNHQLAEETTRILLANAPEALKPYGQNVVAALMDDRLRRAMLYGEPPLMYIRIVKTIFGVRKFISRWLLPPRPYAFRARHVTDDPDPQTGRYFMTEYENEPWYIKPTFSMRYSPLAWLRWAAGKPYPNGKGYNPQGYKIFEVGPKKLEGYGLDECEATRDRLMGSNRGQCPFAFS
;
A
#
# COMPACT_ATOMS: atom_id res chain seq x y z
N MET A 1 -56.84 -27.51 -66.30
CA MET A 1 -55.61 -28.13 -65.77
C MET A 1 -55.08 -27.22 -64.69
N THR A 2 -55.43 -27.54 -63.45
CA THR A 2 -55.29 -26.67 -62.29
C THR A 2 -54.58 -27.51 -61.25
N GLN A 3 -53.27 -27.33 -61.05
CA GLN A 3 -52.59 -27.76 -59.81
C GLN A 3 -51.10 -27.36 -59.77
N ILE A 4 -50.70 -26.95 -58.57
CA ILE A 4 -49.33 -26.93 -58.00
C ILE A 4 -48.47 -25.72 -58.40
N ALA A 5 -48.78 -24.59 -57.76
CA ALA A 5 -47.79 -23.57 -57.42
C ALA A 5 -48.01 -23.17 -55.95
N SER A 6 -47.65 -24.07 -55.03
CA SER A 6 -47.71 -23.79 -53.60
C SER A 6 -46.32 -23.95 -52.98
N THR A 7 -45.84 -22.83 -52.42
CA THR A 7 -44.99 -22.72 -51.23
C THR A 7 -43.63 -23.42 -51.26
N ILE A 8 -42.62 -22.66 -51.68
CA ILE A 8 -41.24 -22.78 -51.18
C ILE A 8 -40.86 -21.41 -50.59
N SER A 9 -41.41 -21.10 -49.42
CA SER A 9 -40.85 -20.08 -48.53
C SER A 9 -40.01 -20.81 -47.48
N PHE A 10 -38.78 -21.20 -47.84
CA PHE A 10 -37.84 -21.84 -46.92
C PHE A 10 -37.42 -20.82 -45.85
N ASN A 11 -37.97 -20.98 -44.64
CA ASN A 11 -37.33 -21.05 -43.31
C ASN A 11 -35.92 -20.44 -43.06
N THR A 12 -35.49 -19.42 -43.77
CA THR A 12 -34.20 -18.74 -43.51
C THR A 12 -34.19 -18.02 -42.16
N SER A 13 -35.33 -17.49 -41.71
CA SER A 13 -35.45 -16.82 -40.40
C SER A 13 -35.34 -17.79 -39.21
N VAL A 14 -35.86 -19.01 -39.33
CA VAL A 14 -35.79 -20.04 -38.27
C VAL A 14 -34.36 -20.52 -38.09
N GLY A 15 -33.64 -20.81 -39.19
CA GLY A 15 -32.24 -21.24 -39.12
C GLY A 15 -31.28 -20.16 -38.58
N VAL A 16 -31.53 -18.88 -38.88
CA VAL A 16 -30.75 -17.76 -38.31
C VAL A 16 -31.03 -17.61 -36.81
N THR A 17 -32.28 -17.77 -36.38
CA THR A 17 -32.66 -17.66 -34.95
C THR A 17 -32.06 -18.80 -34.14
N ASP A 18 -32.10 -20.04 -34.64
CA ASP A 18 -31.50 -21.21 -33.99
C ASP A 18 -29.97 -21.10 -33.92
N ALA A 19 -29.33 -20.61 -34.98
CA ALA A 19 -27.88 -20.35 -34.98
C ALA A 19 -27.48 -19.25 -33.97
N LEU A 20 -28.27 -18.17 -33.88
CA LEU A 20 -28.06 -17.10 -32.89
C LEU A 20 -28.27 -17.60 -31.46
N ASN A 21 -29.29 -18.44 -31.22
CA ASN A 21 -29.54 -19.05 -29.92
C ASN A 21 -28.40 -19.99 -29.52
N LEU A 22 -27.94 -20.85 -30.44
CA LEU A 22 -26.79 -21.73 -30.21
C LEU A 22 -25.52 -20.93 -29.90
N LEU A 23 -25.23 -19.87 -30.67
CA LEU A 23 -24.09 -18.99 -30.43
C LEU A 23 -24.19 -18.33 -29.05
N ALA A 24 -25.37 -17.80 -28.70
CA ALA A 24 -25.61 -17.20 -27.39
C ALA A 24 -25.39 -18.21 -26.26
N SER A 25 -25.90 -19.45 -26.39
CA SER A 25 -25.67 -20.52 -25.42
C SER A 25 -24.18 -20.85 -25.28
N ILE A 26 -23.44 -21.00 -26.38
CA ILE A 26 -21.99 -21.27 -26.34
C ILE A 26 -21.25 -20.13 -25.63
N VAL A 27 -21.56 -18.87 -25.96
CA VAL A 27 -20.93 -17.70 -25.32
C VAL A 27 -21.24 -17.65 -23.82
N ILE A 28 -22.48 -17.90 -23.42
CA ILE A 28 -22.88 -17.93 -22.00
C ILE A 28 -22.15 -19.07 -21.27
N THR A 29 -22.10 -20.28 -21.83
CA THR A 29 -21.39 -21.41 -21.23
C THR A 29 -19.90 -21.11 -21.09
N MET A 30 -19.24 -20.58 -22.13
CA MET A 30 -17.84 -20.18 -22.05
C MET A 30 -17.60 -19.12 -20.96
N LEU A 31 -18.49 -18.12 -20.85
CA LEU A 31 -18.41 -17.10 -19.81
C LEU A 31 -18.56 -17.70 -18.41
N VAL A 32 -19.55 -18.57 -18.19
CA VAL A 32 -19.76 -19.23 -16.89
C VAL A 32 -18.57 -20.11 -16.51
N CYS A 33 -18.03 -20.89 -17.45
CA CYS A 33 -16.84 -21.69 -17.24
C CYS A 33 -15.63 -20.81 -16.89
N TYR A 34 -15.40 -19.74 -17.64
CA TYR A 34 -14.29 -18.80 -17.39
C TYR A 34 -14.38 -18.13 -16.03
N VAL A 35 -15.56 -17.61 -15.66
CA VAL A 35 -15.79 -16.94 -14.38
C VAL A 35 -15.62 -17.92 -13.21
N SER A 36 -16.12 -19.15 -13.36
CA SER A 36 -15.95 -20.22 -12.37
C SER A 36 -14.49 -20.61 -12.22
N LEU A 37 -13.75 -20.70 -13.33
CA LEU A 37 -12.31 -20.98 -13.33
C LEU A 37 -11.52 -19.88 -12.63
N CYS A 38 -11.76 -18.61 -12.98
CA CYS A 38 -11.08 -17.47 -12.34
C CYS A 38 -11.30 -17.46 -10.82
N ARG A 39 -12.54 -17.68 -10.39
CA ARG A 39 -12.88 -17.78 -8.97
C ARG A 39 -12.23 -18.99 -8.31
N GLY A 40 -12.33 -20.17 -8.91
CA GLY A 40 -11.75 -21.40 -8.39
C GLY A 40 -10.24 -21.28 -8.18
N LEU A 41 -9.51 -20.78 -9.19
CA LEU A 41 -8.06 -20.59 -9.12
C LEU A 41 -7.64 -19.60 -8.01
N ARG A 42 -8.44 -18.57 -7.74
CA ARG A 42 -8.17 -17.61 -6.65
C ARG A 42 -8.24 -18.26 -5.28
N TYR A 43 -9.31 -18.97 -5.00
CA TYR A 43 -9.48 -19.66 -3.71
C TYR A 43 -8.49 -20.82 -3.57
N LEU A 44 -8.25 -21.57 -4.65
CA LEU A 44 -7.23 -22.62 -4.66
C LEU A 44 -5.85 -22.08 -4.29
N ARG A 45 -5.43 -20.94 -4.86
CA ARG A 45 -4.15 -20.33 -4.49
C ARG A 45 -4.10 -19.95 -3.02
N ARG A 46 -5.12 -19.26 -2.51
CA ARG A 46 -5.21 -18.90 -1.09
C ARG A 46 -5.05 -20.13 -0.21
N ASP A 47 -5.82 -21.18 -0.51
CA ASP A 47 -5.84 -22.41 0.28
C ASP A 47 -4.51 -23.14 0.21
N GLN A 48 -3.86 -23.16 -0.96
CA GLN A 48 -2.51 -23.71 -1.14
C GLN A 48 -1.45 -22.94 -0.33
N GLN A 49 -1.52 -21.60 -0.32
CA GLN A 49 -0.60 -20.78 0.49
C GLN A 49 -0.83 -21.04 1.98
N HIS A 50 -2.09 -21.06 2.43
CA HIS A 50 -2.43 -21.34 3.83
C HIS A 50 -2.15 -22.80 4.22
N SER A 51 -2.18 -23.75 3.29
CA SER A 51 -1.81 -25.15 3.59
C SER A 51 -0.31 -25.32 3.87
N GLN A 52 0.54 -24.44 3.35
CA GLN A 52 1.99 -24.50 3.52
C GLN A 52 2.46 -23.97 4.89
N THR A 53 1.65 -23.19 5.59
CA THR A 53 2.00 -22.63 6.90
C THR A 53 1.74 -23.62 8.04
N PRO A 54 2.46 -23.57 9.16
CA PRO A 54 2.19 -24.46 10.31
C PRO A 54 0.95 -24.04 11.13
N TYR A 55 0.33 -22.88 10.85
CA TYR A 55 -0.73 -22.28 11.67
C TYR A 55 -2.12 -22.77 11.26
N LYS A 56 -2.58 -23.90 11.82
CA LYS A 56 -3.86 -24.52 11.43
C LYS A 56 -5.01 -24.14 12.34
N THR A 57 -4.71 -23.83 13.59
CA THR A 57 -5.69 -23.48 14.62
C THR A 57 -5.39 -22.10 15.21
N ARG A 58 -6.38 -21.51 15.88
CA ARG A 58 -6.22 -20.23 16.58
C ARG A 58 -5.07 -20.28 17.60
N GLU A 59 -4.86 -21.43 18.23
CA GLU A 59 -3.82 -21.64 19.25
C GLU A 59 -2.41 -21.67 18.67
N ASP A 60 -2.27 -21.96 17.38
CA ASP A 60 -0.96 -21.96 16.72
C ASP A 60 -0.42 -20.54 16.51
N PHE A 61 -1.30 -19.53 16.50
CA PHE A 61 -0.94 -18.13 16.19
C PHE A 61 0.10 -17.54 17.15
N ARG A 62 0.11 -17.98 18.42
CA ARG A 62 1.14 -17.58 19.41
C ARG A 62 2.56 -17.98 19.04
N LYS A 63 2.70 -18.97 18.14
CA LYS A 63 4.00 -19.45 17.66
C LYS A 63 4.45 -18.72 16.40
N MET A 64 3.66 -17.77 15.89
CA MET A 64 3.92 -17.13 14.63
C MET A 64 5.21 -16.30 14.67
N THR A 65 6.21 -16.75 13.94
CA THR A 65 7.48 -16.06 13.81
C THR A 65 7.33 -14.80 12.96
N ALA A 66 8.17 -13.79 13.18
CA ALA A 66 8.20 -12.61 12.32
C ALA A 66 8.56 -12.98 10.87
N GLU A 67 9.36 -14.03 10.66
CA GLU A 67 9.69 -14.55 9.34
C GLU A 67 8.46 -15.11 8.61
N ASP A 68 7.69 -15.99 9.25
CA ASP A 68 6.48 -16.54 8.64
C ASP A 68 5.41 -15.46 8.45
N ALA A 69 5.30 -14.55 9.41
CA ALA A 69 4.42 -13.39 9.32
C ALA A 69 4.76 -12.52 8.10
N TRP A 70 6.05 -12.28 7.84
CA TRP A 70 6.52 -11.59 6.64
C TRP A 70 6.16 -12.37 5.37
N GLN A 71 6.36 -13.68 5.32
CA GLN A 71 6.04 -14.48 4.12
C GLN A 71 4.54 -14.40 3.78
N ILE A 72 3.67 -14.54 4.80
CA ILE A 72 2.22 -14.42 4.65
C ILE A 72 1.85 -13.00 4.19
N ALA A 73 2.36 -11.97 4.87
CA ALA A 73 2.10 -10.59 4.51
C ALA A 73 2.62 -10.25 3.11
N ASN A 74 3.79 -10.74 2.71
CA ASN A 74 4.37 -10.50 1.40
C ASN A 74 3.56 -11.19 0.29
N TYR A 75 3.05 -12.40 0.50
CA TYR A 75 2.08 -13.02 -0.41
C TYR A 75 0.86 -12.11 -0.62
N VAL A 76 0.26 -11.64 0.47
CA VAL A 76 -0.92 -10.76 0.41
C VAL A 76 -0.61 -9.47 -0.34
N GLN A 77 0.51 -8.83 -0.03
CA GLN A 77 0.88 -7.50 -0.53
C GLN A 77 1.52 -7.50 -1.93
N SER A 78 2.15 -8.59 -2.36
CA SER A 78 2.79 -8.65 -3.69
C SER A 78 1.94 -9.35 -4.74
N LEU A 79 1.07 -10.27 -4.33
CA LEU A 79 0.29 -11.12 -5.25
C LEU A 79 -1.21 -10.89 -5.16
N GLU A 80 -1.76 -10.91 -3.95
CA GLU A 80 -3.21 -10.96 -3.75
C GLU A 80 -3.86 -9.58 -3.92
N PHE A 81 -3.39 -8.58 -3.17
CA PHE A 81 -3.97 -7.22 -3.12
C PHE A 81 -2.95 -6.08 -3.26
N PRO A 82 -1.97 -6.15 -4.18
CA PRO A 82 -0.86 -5.19 -4.20
C PRO A 82 -1.27 -3.74 -4.36
N TRP A 83 -2.24 -3.48 -5.24
CA TRP A 83 -2.67 -2.12 -5.51
C TRP A 83 -3.41 -1.51 -4.31
N ILE A 84 -4.27 -2.28 -3.62
CA ILE A 84 -4.99 -1.74 -2.45
C ILE A 84 -4.05 -1.55 -1.27
N THR A 85 -3.09 -2.47 -1.06
CA THR A 85 -2.09 -2.33 0.01
C THR A 85 -1.31 -1.05 -0.19
N LYS A 86 -0.79 -0.79 -1.40
CA LYS A 86 -0.05 0.45 -1.69
C LYS A 86 -0.89 1.70 -1.37
N LYS A 87 -2.16 1.71 -1.78
CA LYS A 87 -3.05 2.86 -1.53
C LYS A 87 -3.45 3.00 -0.07
N ALA A 88 -3.65 1.89 0.64
CA ALA A 88 -3.90 1.89 2.08
C ALA A 88 -2.71 2.42 2.87
N LEU A 89 -1.48 2.00 2.55
CA LEU A 89 -0.26 2.53 3.18
C LEU A 89 -0.06 4.03 2.88
N SER A 90 -0.35 4.46 1.66
CA SER A 90 -0.34 5.90 1.31
C SER A 90 -1.40 6.68 2.10
N PHE A 91 -2.58 6.09 2.29
CA PHE A 91 -3.65 6.69 3.09
C PHE A 91 -3.32 6.70 4.59
N ALA A 92 -2.66 5.68 5.12
CA ALA A 92 -2.18 5.64 6.49
C ALA A 92 -1.28 6.86 6.79
N LEU A 93 -0.31 7.14 5.91
CA LEU A 93 0.51 8.35 5.99
C LEU A 93 -0.35 9.63 5.93
N PHE A 94 -1.27 9.71 4.98
CA PHE A 94 -2.16 10.86 4.84
C PHE A 94 -3.01 11.13 6.09
N LYS A 95 -3.50 10.07 6.75
CA LYS A 95 -4.35 10.18 7.94
C LYS A 95 -3.61 10.76 9.15
N THR A 96 -2.28 10.57 9.24
CA THR A 96 -1.46 11.24 10.27
C THR A 96 -1.54 12.77 10.20
N TYR A 97 -1.85 13.33 9.03
CA TYR A 97 -1.95 14.78 8.84
C TYR A 97 -3.18 15.37 9.53
N GLY A 98 -4.10 14.53 10.03
CA GLY A 98 -5.20 14.96 10.89
C GLY A 98 -4.82 15.18 12.36
N ILE A 99 -3.57 14.89 12.75
CA ILE A 99 -3.08 15.08 14.12
C ILE A 99 -2.22 16.37 14.19
N PRO A 100 -2.60 17.38 14.99
CA PRO A 100 -1.91 18.68 15.01
C PRO A 100 -0.42 18.62 15.37
N SER A 101 0.01 17.73 16.28
CA SER A 101 1.43 17.54 16.63
C SER A 101 2.24 17.11 15.41
N ILE A 102 1.72 16.15 14.65
CA ILE A 102 2.37 15.57 13.47
C ILE A 102 2.32 16.54 12.29
N SER A 103 1.15 17.08 11.96
CA SER A 103 0.97 17.95 10.81
C SER A 103 1.80 19.23 10.92
N LYS A 104 1.84 19.86 12.11
CA LYS A 104 2.67 21.03 12.38
C LYS A 104 4.14 20.74 12.12
N LEU A 105 4.67 19.62 12.62
CA LEU A 105 6.05 19.22 12.38
C LEU A 105 6.32 19.05 10.89
N LEU A 106 5.43 18.35 10.16
CA LEU A 106 5.59 18.11 8.73
C LEU A 106 5.58 19.42 7.92
N CYS A 107 4.70 20.37 8.26
CA CYS A 107 4.73 21.72 7.68
C CYS A 107 6.05 22.44 7.99
N GLU A 108 6.52 22.42 9.24
CA GLU A 108 7.79 23.06 9.64
C GLU A 108 9.02 22.48 8.90
N THR A 109 9.00 21.18 8.58
CA THR A 109 10.11 20.58 7.83
C THR A 109 10.20 21.07 6.38
N GLN A 110 9.11 21.61 5.83
CA GLN A 110 8.95 22.04 4.44
C GLN A 110 9.14 20.92 3.39
N GLN A 111 9.38 19.67 3.82
CA GLN A 111 9.64 18.55 2.90
C GLN A 111 8.38 18.10 2.16
N LEU A 112 7.19 18.36 2.71
CA LEU A 112 5.92 18.09 2.06
C LEU A 112 5.22 19.37 1.55
N GLY A 113 5.50 20.53 2.18
CA GLY A 113 4.83 21.77 1.81
C GLY A 113 5.41 22.54 0.63
N LYS A 114 6.63 22.19 0.20
CA LYS A 114 7.22 22.73 -1.03
C LYS A 114 7.18 21.69 -2.13
N VAL A 115 6.56 22.05 -3.26
CA VAL A 115 6.39 21.18 -4.44
C VAL A 115 7.74 20.62 -4.92
N GLU A 116 8.81 21.41 -4.86
CA GLU A 116 10.18 21.02 -5.23
C GLU A 116 10.77 19.88 -4.39
N TYR A 117 10.29 19.65 -3.17
CA TYR A 117 10.80 18.61 -2.27
C TYR A 117 9.84 17.43 -2.11
N ALA A 118 8.53 17.68 -2.29
CA ALA A 118 7.51 16.71 -1.95
C ALA A 118 7.59 15.42 -2.78
N GLY A 119 7.92 15.50 -4.08
CA GLY A 119 8.05 14.31 -4.92
C GLY A 119 9.22 13.42 -4.50
N ARG A 120 10.36 14.00 -4.13
CA ARG A 120 11.49 13.25 -3.56
C ARG A 120 11.14 12.67 -2.20
N ARG A 121 10.53 13.47 -1.32
CA ARG A 121 10.12 13.01 0.02
C ARG A 121 9.19 11.80 -0.06
N TYR A 122 8.24 11.82 -0.98
CA TYR A 122 7.34 10.68 -1.24
C TYR A 122 8.11 9.44 -1.71
N ALA A 123 9.04 9.60 -2.65
CA ALA A 123 9.87 8.49 -3.15
C ALA A 123 10.75 7.90 -2.03
N ASP A 124 11.42 8.75 -1.26
CA ASP A 124 12.29 8.33 -0.15
C ASP A 124 11.51 7.54 0.92
N THR A 125 10.33 8.02 1.32
CA THR A 125 9.45 7.30 2.25
C THR A 125 8.98 5.97 1.66
N SER A 126 8.61 5.95 0.37
CA SER A 126 8.17 4.74 -0.31
C SER A 126 9.28 3.68 -0.39
N ILE A 127 10.53 4.09 -0.61
CA ILE A 127 11.69 3.19 -0.62
C ILE A 127 11.90 2.57 0.77
N LEU A 128 11.93 3.38 1.83
CA LEU A 128 12.14 2.86 3.18
C LEU A 128 11.08 1.81 3.54
N ILE A 129 9.80 2.12 3.28
CA ILE A 129 8.69 1.19 3.52
C ILE A 129 8.79 -0.06 2.65
N ALA A 130 9.10 0.08 1.36
CA ALA A 130 9.25 -1.05 0.45
C ALA A 130 10.39 -1.99 0.86
N GLU A 131 11.48 -1.46 1.39
CA GLU A 131 12.65 -2.24 1.82
C GLU A 131 12.37 -3.04 3.09
N PHE A 132 11.80 -2.43 4.15
CA PHE A 132 11.56 -3.18 5.39
C PHE A 132 10.30 -4.06 5.36
N LEU A 133 9.34 -3.82 4.45
CA LEU A 133 8.19 -4.71 4.25
C LEU A 133 8.41 -5.77 3.17
N GLY A 134 9.21 -5.45 2.15
CA GLY A 134 9.39 -6.30 0.97
C GLY A 134 10.37 -7.45 1.17
N TYR A 135 11.25 -7.36 2.17
CA TYR A 135 12.31 -8.34 2.43
C TYR A 135 12.21 -8.92 3.85
N SER A 136 12.79 -10.11 4.03
CA SER A 136 12.77 -10.82 5.32
C SER A 136 13.20 -9.91 6.47
N PRO A 137 12.55 -9.97 7.65
CA PRO A 137 12.96 -9.25 8.84
C PRO A 137 14.41 -9.51 9.27
N THR A 138 14.99 -10.64 8.86
CA THR A 138 16.39 -11.02 9.14
C THR A 138 17.38 -10.52 8.09
N SER A 139 16.89 -9.95 6.98
CA SER A 139 17.74 -9.51 5.88
C SER A 139 18.48 -8.20 6.20
N GLU A 140 19.67 -8.04 5.62
CA GLU A 140 20.41 -6.77 5.70
C GLU A 140 19.59 -5.61 5.12
N ARG A 141 18.84 -5.85 4.04
CA ARG A 141 18.01 -4.84 3.36
C ARG A 141 16.95 -4.25 4.27
N ALA A 142 16.15 -5.10 4.92
CA ALA A 142 15.10 -4.65 5.82
C ALA A 142 15.68 -3.89 7.02
N ASN A 143 16.72 -4.43 7.65
CA ASN A 143 17.32 -3.82 8.84
C ASN A 143 18.08 -2.52 8.52
N SER A 144 18.67 -2.39 7.33
CA SER A 144 19.29 -1.14 6.89
C SER A 144 18.25 -0.04 6.64
N ALA A 145 17.09 -0.39 6.08
CA ALA A 145 16.00 0.57 5.90
C ALA A 145 15.43 1.06 7.24
N ILE A 146 15.23 0.14 8.19
CA ILE A 146 14.82 0.48 9.56
C ILE A 146 15.88 1.37 10.23
N ALA A 147 17.17 1.02 10.12
CA ALA A 147 18.25 1.82 10.68
C ALA A 147 18.28 3.25 10.11
N ARG A 148 18.10 3.40 8.79
CA ARG A 148 18.02 4.72 8.15
C ARG A 148 16.81 5.51 8.66
N MET A 149 15.66 4.87 8.77
CA MET A 149 14.47 5.50 9.31
C MET A 149 14.67 5.96 10.76
N ASN A 150 15.26 5.11 11.61
CA ASN A 150 15.57 5.44 13.00
C ASN A 150 16.51 6.65 13.09
N TYR A 151 17.56 6.70 12.27
CA TYR A 151 18.45 7.87 12.22
C TYR A 151 17.70 9.16 11.86
N LEU A 152 16.81 9.10 10.86
CA LEU A 152 16.04 10.27 10.43
C LEU A 152 15.04 10.73 11.51
N HIS A 153 14.40 9.80 12.21
CA HIS A 153 13.45 10.10 13.28
C HIS A 153 14.14 10.52 14.59
N SER A 154 15.29 9.93 14.93
CA SER A 154 15.98 10.17 16.21
C SER A 154 16.34 11.63 16.42
N ARG A 155 16.63 12.36 15.34
CA ARG A 155 16.91 13.80 15.38
C ARG A 155 15.73 14.62 15.90
N TYR A 156 14.51 14.22 15.56
CA TYR A 156 13.29 14.89 16.01
C TYR A 156 12.85 14.38 17.37
N GLN A 157 13.04 13.10 17.68
CA GLN A 157 12.80 12.53 19.01
C GLN A 157 13.72 13.17 20.06
N LYS A 158 15.04 13.25 19.80
CA LYS A 158 16.02 13.94 20.65
C LYS A 158 15.70 15.43 20.85
N ALA A 159 14.97 16.03 19.91
CA ALA A 159 14.49 17.41 19.99
C ALA A 159 13.07 17.53 20.59
N ASN A 160 12.50 16.45 21.13
CA ASN A 160 11.14 16.37 21.68
C ASN A 160 10.04 16.83 20.69
N LYS A 161 10.25 16.62 19.39
CA LYS A 161 9.30 16.97 18.32
C LYS A 161 8.47 15.79 17.83
N ILE A 162 8.92 14.56 18.07
CA ILE A 162 8.17 13.33 17.81
C ILE A 162 8.03 12.61 19.13
N SER A 163 6.80 12.47 19.62
CA SER A 163 6.51 11.73 20.85
C SER A 163 6.37 10.23 20.58
N ASN A 164 6.43 9.41 21.64
CA ASN A 164 6.10 7.99 21.53
C ASN A 164 4.64 7.77 21.11
N GLU A 165 3.70 8.59 21.58
CA GLU A 165 2.29 8.48 21.19
C GLU A 165 2.09 8.76 19.69
N ASP A 166 2.80 9.74 19.11
CA ASP A 166 2.75 10.01 17.66
C ASP A 166 3.33 8.83 16.85
N MET A 167 4.40 8.20 17.35
CA MET A 167 5.00 7.01 16.74
C MET A 167 4.05 5.81 16.81
N LEU A 168 3.47 5.54 17.98
CA LEU A 168 2.51 4.47 18.20
C LEU A 168 1.23 4.67 17.36
N TYR A 169 0.75 5.91 17.25
CA TYR A 169 -0.37 6.24 16.37
C TYR A 169 -0.02 5.98 14.91
N THR A 170 1.15 6.43 14.44
CA THR A 170 1.59 6.16 13.07
C THR A 170 1.70 4.66 12.79
N LEU A 171 2.27 3.87 13.73
CA LEU A 171 2.33 2.41 13.65
C LEU A 171 0.93 1.78 13.57
N SER A 172 -0.01 2.26 14.38
CA SER A 172 -1.39 1.75 14.40
C SER A 172 -2.07 1.84 13.03
N LEU A 173 -1.82 2.93 12.29
CA LEU A 173 -2.38 3.11 10.95
C LEU A 173 -1.79 2.11 9.96
N PHE A 174 -0.50 1.83 10.06
CA PHE A 174 0.16 0.81 9.25
C PHE A 174 -0.36 -0.61 9.53
N VAL A 175 -0.68 -0.91 10.80
CA VAL A 175 -1.27 -2.18 11.22
C VAL A 175 -2.70 -2.34 10.66
N MET A 176 -3.52 -1.29 10.75
CA MET A 176 -4.97 -1.40 10.53
C MET A 176 -5.45 -1.05 9.12
N GLU A 177 -4.85 -0.04 8.47
CA GLU A 177 -5.46 0.54 7.27
C GLU A 177 -5.44 -0.43 6.08
N VAL A 178 -4.43 -1.32 6.00
CA VAL A 178 -4.39 -2.38 4.98
C VAL A 178 -5.56 -3.34 5.13
N GLU A 179 -5.84 -3.84 6.34
CA GLU A 179 -6.99 -4.71 6.63
C GLU A 179 -8.29 -3.98 6.29
N ARG A 180 -8.45 -2.73 6.77
CA ARG A 180 -9.65 -1.92 6.56
C ARG A 180 -9.95 -1.73 5.08
N TRP A 181 -8.95 -1.36 4.29
CA TRP A 181 -9.12 -1.13 2.86
C TRP A 181 -9.37 -2.41 2.07
N ILE A 182 -8.72 -3.53 2.42
CA ILE A 182 -9.01 -4.84 1.82
C ILE A 182 -10.47 -5.23 2.10
N LYS A 183 -10.92 -5.09 3.36
CA LYS A 183 -12.29 -5.41 3.76
C LYS A 183 -13.33 -4.61 2.97
N LEU A 184 -13.08 -3.32 2.75
CA LEU A 184 -13.97 -2.43 2.00
C LEU A 184 -13.93 -2.72 0.48
N TYR A 185 -12.75 -2.87 -0.09
CA TYR A 185 -12.55 -2.68 -1.54
C TYR A 185 -12.05 -3.89 -2.31
N GLU A 186 -11.70 -5.00 -1.63
CA GLU A 186 -11.21 -6.20 -2.31
C GLU A 186 -12.23 -7.35 -2.32
N TRP A 187 -11.95 -8.33 -3.18
CA TRP A 187 -12.87 -9.42 -3.52
C TRP A 187 -13.10 -10.43 -2.38
N ARG A 188 -12.22 -10.45 -1.37
CA ARG A 188 -12.36 -11.17 -0.10
C ARG A 188 -11.78 -10.33 1.05
N VAL A 189 -12.13 -10.70 2.27
CA VAL A 189 -11.49 -10.19 3.50
C VAL A 189 -10.21 -10.97 3.80
N LEU A 190 -9.37 -10.41 4.67
CA LEU A 190 -8.25 -11.15 5.26
C LEU A 190 -8.77 -12.25 6.20
N THR A 191 -8.07 -13.38 6.24
CA THR A 191 -8.36 -14.43 7.23
C THR A 191 -7.78 -14.05 8.59
N PRO A 192 -8.24 -14.65 9.71
CA PRO A 192 -7.64 -14.40 11.02
C PRO A 192 -6.13 -14.68 11.08
N MET A 193 -5.65 -15.69 10.34
CA MET A 193 -4.21 -15.98 10.23
C MET A 193 -3.46 -14.88 9.49
N GLU A 194 -4.04 -14.34 8.42
CA GLU A 194 -3.44 -13.20 7.70
C GLU A 194 -3.42 -11.94 8.58
N ILE A 195 -4.48 -11.65 9.34
CA ILE A 195 -4.50 -10.51 10.27
C ILE A 195 -3.46 -10.70 11.38
N CYS A 196 -3.35 -11.91 11.95
CA CYS A 196 -2.30 -12.24 12.91
C CYS A 196 -0.91 -12.00 12.31
N ALA A 197 -0.66 -12.40 11.06
CA ALA A 197 0.61 -12.16 10.37
C ALA A 197 0.92 -10.66 10.22
N PHE A 198 -0.06 -9.85 9.83
CA PHE A 198 0.14 -8.39 9.80
C PHE A 198 0.47 -7.83 11.18
N GLY A 199 -0.27 -8.24 12.22
CA GLY A 199 -0.01 -7.82 13.60
C GLY A 199 1.38 -8.23 14.11
N THR A 200 1.78 -9.49 13.89
CA THR A 200 3.10 -10.01 14.26
C THR A 200 4.22 -9.27 13.54
N LEU A 201 4.09 -9.06 12.23
CA LEU A 201 5.10 -8.37 11.44
C LEU A 201 5.27 -6.91 11.91
N TRP A 202 4.16 -6.19 12.09
CA TRP A 202 4.22 -4.80 12.52
C TRP A 202 4.64 -4.63 13.98
N LYS A 203 4.31 -5.58 14.87
CA LYS A 203 4.89 -5.61 16.22
C LYS A 203 6.42 -5.73 16.15
N ALA A 204 6.93 -6.69 15.36
CA ALA A 204 8.35 -6.85 15.18
C ALA A 204 9.01 -5.58 14.59
N ILE A 205 8.36 -4.90 13.62
CA ILE A 205 8.87 -3.62 13.09
C ILE A 205 8.86 -2.54 14.18
N GLY A 206 7.77 -2.41 14.93
CA GLY A 206 7.61 -1.47 16.03
C GLY A 206 8.69 -1.64 17.11
N ASP A 207 9.05 -2.88 17.42
CA ASP A 207 10.13 -3.22 18.36
C ASP A 207 11.50 -2.76 17.84
N ALA A 208 11.75 -2.89 16.54
CA ALA A 208 13.00 -2.46 15.92
C ALA A 208 13.14 -0.94 15.77
N ILE A 209 12.05 -0.21 15.98
CA ILE A 209 12.03 1.26 15.97
C ILE A 209 11.81 1.82 17.38
N ASP A 210 11.96 0.96 18.39
CA ASP A 210 11.95 1.27 19.81
C ASP A 210 10.66 2.00 20.27
N ILE A 211 9.48 1.59 19.75
CA ILE A 211 8.18 2.08 20.22
C ILE A 211 7.82 1.44 21.56
N ASP A 212 7.42 2.27 22.52
CA ASP A 212 6.87 1.82 23.79
C ASP A 212 5.36 1.55 23.69
N TYR A 213 4.95 0.36 24.12
CA TYR A 213 3.55 -0.10 24.13
C TYR A 213 2.91 -0.09 25.52
N SER A 214 3.56 0.48 26.53
CA SER A 214 3.02 0.58 27.90
C SER A 214 1.60 1.16 27.99
N SER A 215 1.21 1.98 27.02
CA SER A 215 -0.12 2.58 26.92
C SER A 215 -1.20 1.65 26.34
N LEU A 216 -0.83 0.50 25.77
CA LEU A 216 -1.77 -0.52 25.29
C LEU A 216 -2.33 -1.32 26.48
N ARG A 217 -3.52 -1.92 26.32
CA ARG A 217 -4.21 -2.64 27.39
C ARG A 217 -3.39 -3.83 27.91
N HIS A 218 -2.68 -4.53 27.04
CA HIS A 218 -1.80 -5.65 27.39
C HIS A 218 -0.32 -5.20 27.54
N GLY A 219 -0.05 -3.90 27.59
CA GLY A 219 1.30 -3.37 27.79
C GLY A 219 2.30 -3.84 26.73
N PRO A 220 3.61 -3.92 27.05
CA PRO A 220 4.64 -4.32 26.09
C PRO A 220 4.82 -5.83 25.92
N GLU A 221 4.53 -6.61 26.96
CA GLU A 221 4.99 -8.00 27.08
C GLU A 221 3.85 -9.02 27.23
N THR A 222 2.57 -8.62 27.34
CA THR A 222 1.50 -9.59 27.68
C THR A 222 0.57 -9.99 26.52
N PHE A 223 0.95 -9.65 25.29
CA PHE A 223 0.22 -10.08 24.09
C PHE A 223 0.48 -11.55 23.79
N LYS A 224 -0.58 -12.34 23.60
CA LYS A 224 -0.47 -13.75 23.22
C LYS A 224 0.00 -13.96 21.79
N ASP A 225 -0.40 -13.08 20.88
CA ASP A 225 -0.12 -13.18 19.45
C ASP A 225 -0.42 -11.86 18.71
N GLY A 226 -0.13 -11.85 17.41
CA GLY A 226 -0.33 -10.70 16.54
C GLY A 226 -1.78 -10.28 16.38
N LEU A 227 -2.76 -11.18 16.57
CA LEU A 227 -4.18 -10.83 16.47
C LEU A 227 -4.62 -10.04 17.71
N GLU A 228 -4.20 -10.45 18.91
CA GLU A 228 -4.46 -9.69 20.14
C GLU A 228 -3.77 -8.32 20.11
N PHE A 229 -2.53 -8.24 19.62
CA PHE A 229 -1.85 -6.97 19.39
C PHE A 229 -2.61 -6.07 18.41
N PHE A 230 -3.11 -6.62 17.30
CA PHE A 230 -3.91 -5.88 16.32
C PHE A 230 -5.19 -5.28 16.93
N GLU A 231 -5.90 -6.05 17.76
CA GLU A 231 -7.13 -5.60 18.42
C GLU A 231 -6.85 -4.49 19.45
N ASP A 232 -5.80 -4.65 20.25
CA ASP A 232 -5.44 -3.69 21.29
C ASP A 232 -4.97 -2.34 20.71
N ILE A 233 -4.05 -2.37 19.74
CA ILE A 233 -3.57 -1.15 19.09
C ILE A 233 -4.69 -0.43 18.33
N LYS A 234 -5.68 -1.17 17.82
CA LYS A 234 -6.86 -0.60 17.20
C LYS A 234 -7.74 0.14 18.20
N GLU A 235 -8.05 -0.49 19.34
CA GLU A 235 -8.83 0.16 20.40
C GLU A 235 -8.11 1.41 20.91
N TRP A 236 -6.79 1.33 21.10
CA TRP A 236 -5.97 2.47 21.49
C TRP A 236 -6.01 3.60 20.47
N ALA A 237 -5.87 3.28 19.17
CA ALA A 237 -5.89 4.28 18.10
C ALA A 237 -7.25 4.99 17.99
N GLU A 238 -8.36 4.28 18.16
CA GLU A 238 -9.70 4.88 18.16
C GLU A 238 -9.85 5.92 19.28
N LYS A 239 -9.31 5.63 20.48
CA LYS A 239 -9.26 6.55 21.62
C LYS A 239 -8.34 7.73 21.33
N TYR A 240 -7.13 7.47 20.85
CA TYR A 240 -6.15 8.50 20.49
C TYR A 240 -6.73 9.49 19.47
N GLU A 241 -7.32 8.99 18.38
CA GLU A 241 -7.94 9.83 17.36
C GLU A 241 -9.12 10.64 17.92
N SER A 242 -9.94 10.07 18.80
CA SER A 242 -11.07 10.82 19.39
C SER A 242 -10.63 12.01 20.23
N LYS A 243 -9.42 11.95 20.79
CA LYS A 243 -8.83 13.00 21.61
C LYS A 243 -8.02 14.02 20.80
N TYR A 244 -7.23 13.55 19.81
CA TYR A 244 -6.19 14.36 19.18
C TYR A 244 -6.44 14.68 17.70
N MET A 245 -7.34 13.98 17.00
CA MET A 245 -7.67 14.28 15.59
C MET A 245 -8.71 15.40 15.54
N VAL A 246 -8.25 16.62 15.81
CA VAL A 246 -9.07 17.82 15.95
C VAL A 246 -8.80 18.83 14.83
N PRO A 247 -9.74 19.74 14.53
CA PRO A 247 -9.55 20.80 13.54
C PRO A 247 -8.31 21.67 13.82
N ASP A 248 -7.39 21.76 12.85
CA ASP A 248 -6.20 22.61 12.97
C ASP A 248 -5.76 23.17 11.61
N LYS A 249 -5.17 24.37 11.60
CA LYS A 249 -4.69 25.05 10.38
C LYS A 249 -3.56 24.29 9.68
N TYR A 250 -2.67 23.62 10.43
CA TYR A 250 -1.57 22.85 9.88
C TYR A 250 -2.08 21.56 9.22
N ASN A 251 -3.12 20.93 9.79
CA ASN A 251 -3.80 19.80 9.15
C ASN A 251 -4.36 20.21 7.79
N HIS A 252 -5.05 21.35 7.75
CA HIS A 252 -5.63 21.89 6.51
C HIS A 252 -4.56 22.21 5.46
N GLN A 253 -3.49 22.93 5.86
CA GLN A 253 -2.39 23.28 4.96
C GLN A 253 -1.78 22.02 4.32
N LEU A 254 -1.46 21.01 5.13
CA LEU A 254 -0.81 19.80 4.64
C LEU A 254 -1.76 18.95 3.77
N ALA A 255 -3.05 18.94 4.08
CA ALA A 255 -4.07 18.30 3.25
C ALA A 255 -4.16 18.95 1.86
N GLU A 256 -4.13 20.28 1.77
CA GLU A 256 -4.15 21.04 0.52
C GLU A 256 -2.89 20.78 -0.32
N GLU A 257 -1.72 20.82 0.30
CA GLU A 257 -0.43 20.53 -0.34
C GLU A 257 -0.41 19.10 -0.90
N THR A 258 -0.88 18.13 -0.12
CA THR A 258 -0.96 16.73 -0.54
C THR A 258 -1.99 16.51 -1.64
N THR A 259 -3.15 17.15 -1.55
CA THR A 259 -4.20 17.10 -2.58
C THR A 259 -3.66 17.62 -3.91
N ARG A 260 -2.88 18.71 -3.89
CA ARG A 260 -2.21 19.25 -5.09
C ARG A 260 -1.23 18.24 -5.71
N ILE A 261 -0.49 17.50 -4.88
CA ILE A 261 0.44 16.46 -5.34
C ILE A 261 -0.32 15.28 -5.96
N LEU A 262 -1.41 14.82 -5.34
CA LEU A 262 -2.26 13.74 -5.88
C LEU A 262 -2.87 14.12 -7.24
N LEU A 263 -3.23 15.40 -7.40
CA LEU A 263 -3.81 15.94 -8.62
C LEU A 263 -2.77 16.46 -9.63
N ALA A 264 -1.47 16.31 -9.35
CA ALA A 264 -0.40 16.83 -10.22
C ALA A 264 -0.43 16.24 -11.64
N ASN A 265 -0.91 15.01 -11.76
CA ASN A 265 -1.08 14.27 -13.02
C ASN A 265 -2.49 14.41 -13.62
N ALA A 266 -3.44 15.01 -12.89
CA ALA A 266 -4.78 15.22 -13.42
C ALA A 266 -4.79 16.38 -14.43
N PRO A 267 -5.60 16.30 -15.51
CA PRO A 267 -5.85 17.43 -16.39
C PRO A 267 -6.30 18.66 -15.59
N GLU A 268 -5.86 19.87 -15.98
CA GLU A 268 -6.19 21.11 -15.26
C GLU A 268 -7.69 21.29 -15.05
N ALA A 269 -8.50 20.95 -16.06
CA ALA A 269 -9.97 21.02 -15.99
C ALA A 269 -10.58 20.10 -14.92
N LEU A 270 -9.89 19.04 -14.50
CA LEU A 270 -10.37 18.09 -13.50
C LEU A 270 -9.91 18.38 -12.07
N LYS A 271 -8.89 19.24 -11.88
CA LYS A 271 -8.35 19.54 -10.56
C LYS A 271 -9.36 20.13 -9.57
N PRO A 272 -10.28 21.05 -9.96
CA PRO A 272 -11.29 21.58 -9.03
C PRO A 272 -12.20 20.49 -8.45
N TYR A 273 -12.46 19.42 -9.20
CA TYR A 273 -13.28 18.29 -8.75
C TYR A 273 -12.50 17.28 -7.91
N GLY A 274 -11.17 17.27 -8.04
CA GLY A 274 -10.30 16.33 -7.35
C GLY A 274 -10.35 16.46 -5.83
N GLN A 275 -10.50 17.67 -5.28
CA GLN A 275 -10.62 17.89 -3.84
C GLN A 275 -11.84 17.16 -3.25
N ASN A 276 -12.98 17.16 -3.96
CA ASN A 276 -14.18 16.43 -3.54
C ASN A 276 -13.98 14.91 -3.59
N VAL A 277 -13.20 14.40 -4.54
CA VAL A 277 -12.84 12.97 -4.60
C VAL A 277 -11.96 12.58 -3.42
N VAL A 278 -10.96 13.40 -3.09
CA VAL A 278 -10.08 13.18 -1.94
C VAL A 278 -10.89 13.25 -0.64
N ALA A 279 -11.74 14.27 -0.47
CA ALA A 279 -12.64 14.39 0.68
C ALA A 279 -13.60 13.19 0.81
N ALA A 280 -14.07 12.62 -0.30
CA ALA A 280 -14.94 11.43 -0.29
C ALA A 280 -14.22 10.13 0.12
N LEU A 281 -12.88 10.12 0.13
CA LEU A 281 -12.07 9.00 0.63
C LEU A 281 -11.75 9.12 2.13
N MET A 282 -11.88 10.31 2.70
CA MET A 282 -11.65 10.55 4.13
C MET A 282 -12.82 10.04 4.96
N ASP A 283 -12.53 9.55 6.16
CA ASP A 283 -13.56 9.43 7.18
C ASP A 283 -13.96 10.81 7.72
N ASP A 284 -15.09 10.85 8.42
CA ASP A 284 -15.70 12.09 8.88
C ASP A 284 -14.87 12.83 9.94
N ARG A 285 -14.07 12.11 10.73
CA ARG A 285 -13.19 12.73 11.74
C ARG A 285 -11.98 13.37 11.05
N LEU A 286 -11.31 12.63 10.17
CA LEU A 286 -10.17 13.12 9.40
C LEU A 286 -10.52 14.36 8.58
N ARG A 287 -11.64 14.30 7.85
CA ARG A 287 -12.13 15.41 7.03
C ARG A 287 -12.36 16.68 7.85
N ARG A 288 -13.00 16.57 9.01
CA ARG A 288 -13.24 17.70 9.92
C ARG A 288 -11.94 18.22 10.52
N ALA A 289 -11.01 17.34 10.90
CA ALA A 289 -9.70 17.72 11.41
C ALA A 289 -8.88 18.52 10.38
N MET A 290 -9.06 18.24 9.09
CA MET A 290 -8.44 18.95 7.96
C MET A 290 -9.24 20.17 7.47
N LEU A 291 -10.33 20.55 8.14
CA LEU A 291 -11.20 21.66 7.74
C LEU A 291 -11.81 21.52 6.34
N TYR A 292 -11.99 20.29 5.84
CA TYR A 292 -12.62 20.04 4.55
C TYR A 292 -14.15 19.98 4.70
N GLY A 293 -14.86 20.62 3.76
CA GLY A 293 -16.32 20.53 3.67
C GLY A 293 -16.81 19.12 3.35
N GLU A 294 -18.09 18.84 3.61
CA GLU A 294 -18.68 17.57 3.23
C GLU A 294 -18.72 17.44 1.70
N PRO A 295 -18.15 16.36 1.12
CA PRO A 295 -18.22 16.17 -0.32
C PRO A 295 -19.67 15.88 -0.72
N PRO A 296 -20.15 16.40 -1.86
CA PRO A 296 -21.48 16.05 -2.35
C PRO A 296 -21.65 14.53 -2.49
N LEU A 297 -22.83 14.01 -2.14
CA LEU A 297 -23.12 12.56 -2.10
C LEU A 297 -22.78 11.82 -3.40
N MET A 298 -22.82 12.52 -4.54
CA MET A 298 -22.44 11.99 -5.83
C MET A 298 -20.97 11.52 -5.86
N TYR A 299 -20.03 12.26 -5.26
CA TYR A 299 -18.62 11.86 -5.21
C TYR A 299 -18.41 10.59 -4.40
N ILE A 300 -19.10 10.48 -3.26
CA ILE A 300 -19.08 9.27 -2.42
C ILE A 300 -19.60 8.07 -3.23
N ARG A 301 -20.70 8.25 -3.99
CA ARG A 301 -21.24 7.20 -4.86
C ARG A 301 -20.26 6.84 -5.99
N ILE A 302 -19.63 7.82 -6.64
CA ILE A 302 -18.65 7.58 -7.70
C ILE A 302 -17.47 6.75 -7.16
N VAL A 303 -16.89 7.16 -6.03
CA VAL A 303 -15.79 6.43 -5.39
C VAL A 303 -16.21 5.00 -5.09
N LYS A 304 -17.36 4.79 -4.42
CA LYS A 304 -17.88 3.45 -4.11
C LYS A 304 -18.10 2.61 -5.38
N THR A 305 -18.63 3.20 -6.44
CA THR A 305 -18.85 2.52 -7.72
C THR A 305 -17.53 2.13 -8.38
N ILE A 306 -16.53 3.01 -8.43
CA ILE A 306 -15.21 2.72 -9.01
C ILE A 306 -14.58 1.52 -8.30
N PHE A 307 -14.53 1.53 -6.97
CA PHE A 307 -13.99 0.40 -6.20
C PHE A 307 -14.88 -0.85 -6.32
N GLY A 308 -16.20 -0.71 -6.38
CA GLY A 308 -17.14 -1.82 -6.59
C GLY A 308 -16.95 -2.53 -7.93
N VAL A 309 -16.80 -1.75 -9.02
CA VAL A 309 -16.50 -2.26 -10.36
C VAL A 309 -15.13 -2.94 -10.37
N ARG A 310 -14.11 -2.32 -9.79
CA ARG A 310 -12.78 -2.93 -9.65
C ARG A 310 -12.85 -4.28 -8.91
N LYS A 311 -13.54 -4.30 -7.77
CA LYS A 311 -13.76 -5.50 -6.95
C LYS A 311 -14.47 -6.60 -7.74
N PHE A 312 -15.51 -6.25 -8.51
CA PHE A 312 -16.22 -7.18 -9.38
C PHE A 312 -15.30 -7.78 -10.45
N ILE A 313 -14.57 -6.93 -11.18
CA ILE A 313 -13.63 -7.36 -12.23
C ILE A 313 -12.55 -8.27 -11.63
N SER A 314 -11.93 -7.86 -10.52
CA SER A 314 -10.90 -8.67 -9.87
C SER A 314 -11.45 -10.00 -9.35
N ARG A 315 -12.68 -10.04 -8.83
CA ARG A 315 -13.28 -11.27 -8.29
C ARG A 315 -13.63 -12.29 -9.37
N TRP A 316 -14.16 -11.83 -10.50
CA TRP A 316 -14.84 -12.70 -11.46
C TRP A 316 -14.17 -12.79 -12.82
N LEU A 317 -13.43 -11.76 -13.24
CA LEU A 317 -12.94 -11.63 -14.62
C LEU A 317 -11.42 -11.69 -14.74
N LEU A 318 -10.69 -11.63 -13.63
CA LEU A 318 -9.23 -11.70 -13.65
C LEU A 318 -8.74 -12.99 -12.98
N PRO A 319 -7.91 -13.81 -13.64
CA PRO A 319 -7.24 -14.92 -12.99
C PRO A 319 -6.28 -14.40 -11.90
N PRO A 320 -5.87 -15.27 -10.97
CA PRO A 320 -5.00 -14.85 -9.88
C PRO A 320 -3.60 -14.54 -10.43
N ARG A 321 -2.99 -13.43 -9.99
CA ARG A 321 -1.71 -12.88 -10.52
C ARG A 321 -0.56 -13.90 -10.51
N PRO A 322 0.05 -14.26 -11.65
CA PRO A 322 1.23 -15.14 -11.67
C PRO A 322 2.41 -14.54 -10.89
N TYR A 323 3.27 -15.39 -10.33
CA TYR A 323 4.43 -14.95 -9.53
C TYR A 323 5.39 -14.02 -10.30
N ALA A 324 5.57 -14.27 -11.61
CA ALA A 324 6.38 -13.42 -12.49
C ALA A 324 5.85 -11.97 -12.59
N PHE A 325 4.57 -11.76 -12.33
CA PHE A 325 3.91 -10.44 -12.33
C PHE A 325 3.63 -9.92 -10.93
N ARG A 326 4.26 -10.48 -9.89
CA ARG A 326 4.17 -9.95 -8.52
C ARG A 326 4.52 -8.46 -8.51
N ALA A 327 3.80 -7.69 -7.71
CA ALA A 327 4.14 -6.30 -7.51
C ALA A 327 5.48 -6.22 -6.78
N ARG A 328 6.36 -5.38 -7.31
CA ARG A 328 7.66 -5.02 -6.74
C ARG A 328 7.71 -3.52 -6.78
N HIS A 329 8.07 -2.86 -5.69
CA HIS A 329 8.26 -1.40 -5.66
C HIS A 329 9.72 -0.99 -5.85
N VAL A 330 10.64 -1.90 -5.53
CA VAL A 330 12.09 -1.76 -5.69
C VAL A 330 12.66 -3.03 -6.34
N THR A 331 13.85 -2.95 -6.92
CA THR A 331 14.52 -4.11 -7.55
C THR A 331 14.93 -5.15 -6.51
N ASP A 332 14.76 -6.44 -6.86
CA ASP A 332 15.15 -7.57 -6.01
C ASP A 332 16.67 -7.62 -5.80
N ASP A 333 17.43 -7.38 -6.86
CA ASP A 333 18.89 -7.39 -6.87
C ASP A 333 19.46 -5.98 -7.11
N PRO A 334 20.66 -5.68 -6.59
CA PRO A 334 21.36 -4.46 -6.91
C PRO A 334 21.89 -4.51 -8.35
N ASP A 335 22.12 -3.34 -8.93
CA ASP A 335 22.81 -3.26 -10.21
C ASP A 335 24.27 -3.77 -10.06
N PRO A 336 24.71 -4.75 -10.87
CA PRO A 336 26.01 -5.39 -10.68
C PRO A 336 27.22 -4.46 -10.79
N GLN A 337 27.08 -3.33 -11.47
CA GLN A 337 28.19 -2.38 -11.68
C GLN A 337 28.28 -1.36 -10.55
N THR A 338 27.13 -0.92 -10.05
CA THR A 338 27.05 0.21 -9.10
C THR A 338 26.71 -0.20 -7.67
N GLY A 339 26.18 -1.41 -7.48
CA GLY A 339 25.63 -1.88 -6.22
C GLY A 339 24.36 -1.14 -5.78
N ARG A 340 23.73 -0.36 -6.66
CA ARG A 340 22.56 0.49 -6.35
C ARG A 340 21.26 -0.22 -6.70
N TYR A 341 20.21 0.11 -5.95
CA TYR A 341 18.85 -0.36 -6.19
C TYR A 341 18.02 0.71 -6.88
N PHE A 342 16.91 0.30 -7.50
CA PHE A 342 16.03 1.18 -8.26
C PHE A 342 14.59 0.97 -7.84
N MET A 343 13.81 2.05 -7.91
CA MET A 343 12.36 1.91 -7.94
C MET A 343 11.93 1.29 -9.28
N THR A 344 10.86 0.50 -9.25
CA THR A 344 10.31 -0.17 -10.44
C THR A 344 9.14 0.61 -11.06
N GLU A 345 8.54 1.52 -10.30
CA GLU A 345 7.41 2.35 -10.69
C GLU A 345 7.50 3.72 -10.02
N TYR A 346 6.86 4.73 -10.61
CA TYR A 346 6.77 6.08 -10.05
C TYR A 346 5.36 6.65 -10.28
N GLU A 347 4.90 7.52 -9.38
CA GLU A 347 3.58 8.18 -9.53
C GLU A 347 3.70 9.55 -10.20
N ASN A 348 4.43 10.49 -9.60
CA ASN A 348 4.56 11.86 -10.12
C ASN A 348 5.94 12.14 -10.74
N GLU A 349 7.00 11.81 -10.02
CA GLU A 349 8.38 12.12 -10.40
C GLU A 349 9.20 10.83 -10.44
N PRO A 350 10.04 10.62 -11.46
CA PRO A 350 10.77 9.36 -11.67
C PRO A 350 12.02 9.24 -10.79
N TRP A 351 11.90 9.52 -9.48
CA TRP A 351 13.00 9.39 -8.53
C TRP A 351 13.50 7.95 -8.47
N TYR A 352 14.81 7.76 -8.62
CA TYR A 352 15.48 6.46 -8.55
C TYR A 352 15.03 5.42 -9.59
N ILE A 353 14.44 5.87 -10.71
CA ILE A 353 14.02 4.99 -11.81
C ILE A 353 15.17 4.83 -12.81
N LYS A 354 15.57 3.58 -13.08
CA LYS A 354 16.56 3.29 -14.13
C LYS A 354 15.98 3.64 -15.50
N PRO A 355 16.65 4.47 -16.33
CA PRO A 355 16.14 4.90 -17.63
C PRO A 355 16.35 3.83 -18.71
N THR A 356 15.78 2.65 -18.51
CA THR A 356 15.80 1.57 -19.50
C THR A 356 15.00 1.97 -20.75
N PHE A 357 15.24 1.27 -21.86
CA PHE A 357 14.49 1.50 -23.10
C PHE A 357 12.96 1.41 -22.88
N SER A 358 12.50 0.38 -22.16
CA SER A 358 11.07 0.19 -21.86
C SER A 358 10.49 1.28 -20.97
N MET A 359 11.24 1.77 -19.97
CA MET A 359 10.76 2.84 -19.10
C MET A 359 10.67 4.18 -19.84
N ARG A 360 11.70 4.50 -20.64
CA ARG A 360 11.81 5.78 -21.36
C ARG A 360 10.82 5.90 -22.51
N TYR A 361 10.50 4.80 -23.19
CA TYR A 361 9.63 4.79 -24.36
C TYR A 361 8.27 4.12 -24.11
N SER A 362 7.88 3.94 -22.85
CA SER A 362 6.53 3.47 -22.51
C SER A 362 5.45 4.46 -22.97
N PRO A 363 4.21 4.01 -23.28
CA PRO A 363 3.11 4.91 -23.61
C PRO A 363 2.89 6.00 -22.57
N LEU A 364 3.01 5.66 -21.28
CA LEU A 364 2.92 6.62 -20.19
C LEU A 364 4.04 7.66 -20.25
N ALA A 365 5.29 7.26 -20.51
CA ALA A 365 6.40 8.20 -20.64
C ALA A 365 6.21 9.17 -21.82
N TRP A 366 5.70 8.68 -22.96
CA TRP A 366 5.35 9.53 -24.11
C TRP A 366 4.25 10.53 -23.78
N LEU A 367 3.18 10.09 -23.10
CA LEU A 367 2.09 10.96 -22.66
C LEU A 367 2.60 12.04 -21.70
N ARG A 368 3.47 11.67 -20.75
CA ARG A 368 4.08 12.61 -19.80
C ARG A 368 4.99 13.61 -20.50
N TRP A 369 5.84 13.14 -21.41
CA TRP A 369 6.71 13.99 -22.22
C TRP A 369 5.89 15.00 -23.03
N ALA A 370 4.85 14.55 -23.73
CA ALA A 370 3.95 15.42 -24.49
C ALA A 370 3.23 16.46 -23.61
N ALA A 371 2.92 16.11 -22.37
CA ALA A 371 2.30 17.00 -21.38
C ALA A 371 3.31 17.87 -20.60
N GLY A 372 4.61 17.85 -20.95
CA GLY A 372 5.65 18.60 -20.24
C GLY A 372 5.88 18.14 -18.79
N LYS A 373 5.48 16.90 -18.44
CA LYS A 373 5.60 16.33 -17.10
C LYS A 373 6.91 15.54 -16.94
N PRO A 374 7.43 15.37 -15.71
CA PRO A 374 8.62 14.56 -15.45
C PRO A 374 8.46 13.12 -15.94
N TYR A 375 9.47 12.58 -16.62
CA TYR A 375 9.52 11.22 -17.15
C TYR A 375 10.98 10.70 -17.08
N PRO A 376 11.23 9.37 -17.09
CA PRO A 376 12.55 8.78 -16.85
C PRO A 376 13.48 8.94 -18.08
N ASN A 377 13.91 10.17 -18.33
CA ASN A 377 14.76 10.56 -19.46
C ASN A 377 16.27 10.40 -19.18
N GLY A 378 16.64 9.94 -17.98
CA GLY A 378 18.02 9.79 -17.53
C GLY A 378 18.66 11.08 -17.00
N LYS A 379 17.91 12.16 -16.78
CA LYS A 379 18.39 13.44 -16.25
C LYS A 379 17.57 13.85 -15.02
N GLY A 380 18.26 14.33 -13.96
CA GLY A 380 17.62 14.66 -12.69
C GLY A 380 16.99 13.43 -12.02
N TYR A 381 16.41 13.59 -10.83
CA TYR A 381 15.68 12.50 -10.16
C TYR A 381 16.53 11.24 -9.80
N ASN A 382 17.85 11.36 -9.72
CA ASN A 382 18.75 10.24 -9.36
C ASN A 382 18.57 8.96 -10.20
N PRO A 383 18.74 8.99 -11.54
CA PRO A 383 18.50 7.83 -12.40
C PRO A 383 19.53 6.71 -12.19
N GLN A 384 20.60 6.98 -11.44
CA GLN A 384 21.61 6.01 -10.99
C GLN A 384 21.13 5.11 -9.85
N GLY A 385 19.93 5.34 -9.30
CA GLY A 385 19.39 4.57 -8.19
C GLY A 385 19.90 5.03 -6.82
N TYR A 386 19.60 4.27 -5.78
CA TYR A 386 19.90 4.62 -4.39
C TYR A 386 20.78 3.58 -3.70
N LYS A 387 21.49 4.04 -2.67
CA LYS A 387 21.92 3.21 -1.53
C LYS A 387 21.05 3.56 -0.35
N ILE A 388 20.70 2.58 0.48
CA ILE A 388 19.67 2.76 1.52
C ILE A 388 20.00 3.87 2.52
N PHE A 389 21.27 4.04 2.91
CA PHE A 389 21.67 5.12 3.82
C PHE A 389 21.76 6.51 3.18
N GLU A 390 21.65 6.61 1.85
CA GLU A 390 21.56 7.91 1.15
C GLU A 390 20.10 8.40 1.06
N VAL A 391 19.12 7.52 1.27
CA VAL A 391 17.68 7.83 1.16
C VAL A 391 17.27 8.85 2.22
N GLY A 392 16.46 9.83 1.84
CA GLY A 392 15.97 10.91 2.70
C GLY A 392 16.33 12.32 2.19
N PRO A 393 16.14 13.36 3.01
CA PRO A 393 16.37 14.74 2.60
C PRO A 393 17.81 14.95 2.08
N LYS A 394 17.97 15.69 0.98
CA LYS A 394 19.28 15.93 0.32
C LYS A 394 20.37 16.38 1.30
N LYS A 395 20.03 17.27 2.24
CA LYS A 395 20.96 17.77 3.27
C LYS A 395 21.51 16.70 4.23
N LEU A 396 20.92 15.50 4.23
CA LEU A 396 21.27 14.36 5.07
C LEU A 396 21.85 13.18 4.27
N GLU A 397 22.06 13.34 2.96
CA GLU A 397 22.80 12.36 2.16
C GLU A 397 24.23 12.23 2.72
N GLY A 398 24.67 11.02 3.01
CA GLY A 398 26.01 10.75 3.55
C GLY A 398 26.20 11.07 5.04
N TYR A 399 25.16 11.56 5.74
CA TYR A 399 25.22 11.80 7.19
C TYR A 399 24.65 10.64 7.99
N GLY A 400 25.27 10.36 9.14
CA GLY A 400 24.82 9.34 10.08
C GLY A 400 25.10 7.90 9.63
N LEU A 401 26.09 7.70 8.76
CA LEU A 401 26.42 6.37 8.22
C LEU A 401 26.79 5.40 9.34
N ASP A 402 27.73 5.77 10.21
CA ASP A 402 28.16 4.93 11.34
C ASP A 402 27.01 4.61 12.30
N GLU A 403 26.11 5.58 12.58
CA GLU A 403 24.91 5.35 13.42
C GLU A 403 23.92 4.39 12.73
N CYS A 404 23.76 4.50 11.41
CA CYS A 404 22.94 3.60 10.63
C CYS A 404 23.54 2.18 10.58
N GLU A 405 24.86 2.05 10.38
CA GLU A 405 25.57 0.76 10.36
C GLU A 405 25.50 0.09 11.73
N ALA A 406 25.79 0.80 12.81
CA ALA A 406 25.69 0.28 14.16
C ALA A 406 24.25 -0.16 14.50
N THR A 407 23.24 0.60 14.07
CA THR A 407 21.84 0.22 14.27
C THR A 407 21.47 -1.01 13.45
N ARG A 408 21.89 -1.09 12.17
CA ARG A 408 21.68 -2.26 11.31
C ARG A 408 22.31 -3.50 11.94
N ASP A 409 23.55 -3.41 12.39
CA ASP A 409 24.31 -4.54 12.95
C ASP A 409 23.70 -5.00 14.29
N ARG A 410 23.25 -4.06 15.14
CA ARG A 410 22.45 -4.36 16.34
C ARG A 410 21.18 -5.14 15.99
N LEU A 411 20.43 -4.66 14.99
CA LEU A 411 19.20 -5.31 14.57
C LEU A 411 19.48 -6.70 13.98
N MET A 412 20.49 -6.84 13.12
CA MET A 412 20.90 -8.13 12.57
C MET A 412 21.38 -9.12 13.63
N GLY A 413 22.02 -8.65 14.70
CA GLY A 413 22.42 -9.45 15.85
C GLY A 413 21.27 -9.82 16.80
N SER A 414 20.06 -9.30 16.57
CA SER A 414 18.88 -9.54 17.41
C SER A 414 17.98 -10.65 16.85
N ASN A 415 16.99 -11.10 17.62
CA ASN A 415 16.06 -12.17 17.26
C ASN A 415 14.96 -11.72 16.26
N ARG A 416 15.29 -10.93 15.23
CA ARG A 416 14.34 -10.30 14.28
C ARG A 416 13.37 -11.27 13.61
N GLY A 417 13.80 -12.51 13.37
CA GLY A 417 13.00 -13.52 12.69
C GLY A 417 12.11 -14.34 13.61
N GLN A 418 12.29 -14.26 14.93
CA GLN A 418 11.56 -15.09 15.91
C GLN A 418 10.15 -14.55 16.17
N CYS A 419 9.36 -15.30 16.95
CA CYS A 419 8.07 -14.80 17.42
C CYS A 419 8.29 -13.65 18.42
N PRO A 420 7.77 -12.43 18.17
CA PRO A 420 7.91 -11.30 19.09
C PRO A 420 7.07 -11.46 20.37
N PHE A 421 6.23 -12.49 20.44
CA PHE A 421 5.39 -12.84 21.60
C PHE A 421 5.93 -14.06 22.36
N ALA A 422 7.11 -14.59 22.01
CA ALA A 422 7.66 -15.76 22.71
C ALA A 422 8.07 -15.49 24.17
N PHE A 423 8.11 -14.22 24.57
CA PHE A 423 8.49 -13.76 25.91
C PHE A 423 7.28 -13.41 26.81
N SER A 424 6.05 -13.58 26.30
CA SER A 424 4.79 -13.28 27.00
C SER A 424 4.23 -14.45 27.80
#